data_AF-A0A5Q2VHP3-F1
#
_entry.id   AF-A0A5Q2VHP3-F1
#
_cell.length_a   1.000
_cell.length_b   1.000
_cell.length_c   1.000
_cell.angle_alpha   90.00
_cell.angle_beta   90.00
_cell.angle_gamma   90.00
#
_symmetry.space_group_name_H-M   'P 1'
#
loop_
_entity.id
_entity.type
_entity.pdbx_description
1 polymer ?
#
loop_
_entity_poly.entity_id
_entity_poly.type
_entity_poly.pdbx_seq_one_letter_code
_entity_poly.pdbx_strand_id
1 'polypeptide(L)'
;MADIELKYLTELLAATSVADDDLLHVNQSGNDKSISFGVIKSAIVNVLYPVSTVHWFADNSNPNNIWPGTVWARVPGSGRSIRLANESGSDVLQQSGSDSVALKLENTPSHNHSFSGNTTSFDYGTKTTNQGGDHTHRLQRASFDNTGDLTIRFGGGGAAGYTGNSVVENSGSHSHQVGIGAHSHYIEGFTALFGNGEPFSVANASIKLAAWHRVS
;
A
#
# COMPACT_ATOMS: atom_id res chain seq x y z
N MET A 1 97.02 -19.05 -13.11
CA MET A 1 95.60 -19.09 -12.73
C MET A 1 94.96 -17.96 -13.50
N ALA A 2 94.22 -18.25 -14.56
CA ALA A 2 93.70 -17.22 -15.46
C ALA A 2 92.55 -16.50 -14.76
N ASP A 3 92.68 -15.18 -14.61
CA ASP A 3 91.58 -14.31 -14.18
C ASP A 3 90.43 -14.46 -15.18
N ILE A 4 89.28 -14.93 -14.68
CA ILE A 4 88.02 -14.85 -15.43
C ILE A 4 87.59 -13.40 -15.36
N GLU A 5 87.88 -12.67 -16.43
CA GLU A 5 87.38 -11.31 -16.64
C GLU A 5 85.85 -11.40 -16.80
N LEU A 6 85.10 -11.08 -15.74
CA LEU A 6 83.64 -10.99 -15.73
C LEU A 6 83.21 -9.78 -16.58
N LYS A 7 83.23 -9.96 -17.90
CA LYS A 7 82.99 -8.93 -18.93
C LYS A 7 81.55 -8.39 -19.00
N TYR A 8 80.69 -8.69 -18.02
CA TYR A 8 79.24 -8.46 -18.13
C TYR A 8 78.57 -7.89 -16.88
N LEU A 9 79.31 -7.18 -16.02
CA LEU A 9 78.70 -6.32 -15.00
C LEU A 9 78.79 -4.85 -15.44
N THR A 10 78.21 -4.54 -16.60
CA THR A 10 77.75 -3.16 -16.82
C THR A 10 76.71 -2.85 -15.74
N GLU A 11 76.82 -1.70 -15.07
CA GLU A 11 75.84 -1.29 -14.06
C GLU A 11 74.42 -1.41 -14.65
N LEU A 12 73.62 -2.32 -14.08
CA LEU A 12 72.23 -2.45 -14.49
C LEU A 12 71.52 -1.14 -14.13
N LEU A 13 71.05 -0.42 -15.15
CA LEU A 13 70.15 0.70 -14.94
C LEU A 13 68.87 0.19 -14.29
N ALA A 14 68.34 0.94 -13.33
CA ALA A 14 67.08 0.60 -12.69
C ALA A 14 65.94 0.60 -13.72
N ALA A 15 65.09 -0.43 -13.68
CA ALA A 15 63.87 -0.47 -14.48
C ALA A 15 62.89 0.61 -14.00
N THR A 16 62.27 1.34 -14.93
CA THR A 16 61.23 2.34 -14.65
C THR A 16 59.81 1.79 -14.85
N SER A 17 59.69 0.64 -15.52
CA SER A 17 58.45 -0.12 -15.72
C SER A 17 58.78 -1.60 -15.93
N VAL A 18 57.80 -2.47 -15.76
CA VAL A 18 57.91 -3.91 -16.03
C VAL A 18 56.73 -4.42 -16.86
N ALA A 19 56.99 -5.26 -17.84
CA ALA A 19 56.03 -6.01 -18.63
C ALA A 19 55.73 -7.38 -17.99
N ASP A 20 54.68 -8.06 -18.46
CA ASP A 20 54.25 -9.35 -17.89
C ASP A 20 55.24 -10.49 -18.16
N ASP A 21 55.97 -10.38 -19.26
CA ASP A 21 56.99 -11.32 -19.73
C ASP A 21 58.40 -10.99 -19.22
N ASP A 22 58.61 -9.84 -18.57
CA ASP A 22 59.88 -9.51 -17.91
C ASP A 22 60.22 -10.54 -16.83
N LEU A 23 61.50 -10.82 -16.68
CA LEU A 23 62.00 -11.88 -15.81
C LEU A 23 62.69 -11.33 -14.56
N LEU A 24 62.35 -11.90 -13.41
CA LEU A 24 63.09 -11.78 -12.16
C LEU A 24 63.86 -13.08 -11.92
N HIS A 25 65.17 -12.98 -11.68
CA HIS A 25 65.97 -14.13 -11.28
C HIS A 25 65.84 -14.38 -9.78
N VAL A 26 65.55 -15.62 -9.41
CA VAL A 26 65.38 -16.09 -8.05
C VAL A 26 66.18 -17.37 -7.85
N ASN A 27 66.77 -17.53 -6.68
CA ASN A 27 67.35 -18.82 -6.30
C ASN A 27 66.28 -19.68 -5.62
N GLN A 28 65.95 -20.83 -6.21
CA GLN A 28 64.98 -21.78 -5.66
C GLN A 28 65.67 -23.12 -5.43
N SER A 29 65.83 -23.48 -4.14
CA SER A 29 66.46 -24.74 -3.71
C SER A 29 67.87 -24.92 -4.28
N GLY A 30 68.66 -23.84 -4.33
CA GLY A 30 70.04 -23.87 -4.82
C GLY A 30 70.18 -23.77 -6.35
N ASN A 31 69.08 -23.68 -7.09
CA ASN A 31 69.10 -23.49 -8.55
C ASN A 31 68.60 -22.09 -8.91
N ASP A 32 69.30 -21.42 -9.82
CA ASP A 32 68.84 -20.15 -10.38
C ASP A 32 67.70 -20.41 -11.36
N LYS A 33 66.57 -19.75 -11.12
CA LYS A 33 65.37 -19.81 -11.95
C LYS A 33 64.93 -18.40 -12.28
N SER A 34 64.25 -18.26 -13.40
CA SER A 34 63.60 -17.01 -13.80
C SER A 34 62.09 -17.17 -13.59
N ILE A 35 61.46 -16.17 -12.98
CA ILE A 35 60.01 -16.06 -12.83
C ILE A 35 59.54 -14.81 -13.57
N SER A 36 58.44 -14.90 -14.32
CA SER A 36 57.91 -13.72 -15.00
C SER A 36 57.18 -12.81 -14.04
N PHE A 37 57.22 -11.50 -14.30
CA PHE A 37 56.48 -10.51 -13.51
C PHE A 37 54.97 -10.75 -13.57
N GLY A 38 54.44 -11.31 -14.66
CA GLY A 38 53.05 -11.77 -14.74
C GLY A 38 52.71 -12.80 -13.65
N VAL A 39 53.57 -13.80 -13.43
CA VAL A 39 53.38 -14.81 -12.38
C VAL A 39 53.45 -14.17 -10.98
N ILE A 40 54.40 -13.25 -10.76
CA ILE A 40 54.50 -12.52 -9.49
C ILE A 40 53.23 -11.71 -9.22
N LYS A 41 52.73 -10.97 -10.22
CA LYS A 41 51.48 -10.20 -10.10
C LYS A 41 50.29 -11.09 -9.75
N SER A 42 50.11 -12.22 -10.45
CA SER A 42 49.05 -13.17 -10.13
C SER A 42 49.19 -13.74 -8.72
N ALA A 43 50.42 -14.03 -8.26
CA ALA A 43 50.66 -14.49 -6.90
C ALA A 43 50.26 -13.44 -5.85
N ILE A 44 50.63 -12.17 -6.06
CA ILE A 44 50.25 -11.06 -5.18
C ILE A 44 48.72 -10.88 -5.14
N VAL A 45 48.05 -10.88 -6.31
CA VAL A 45 46.59 -10.79 -6.40
C VAL A 45 45.93 -11.95 -5.64
N ASN A 46 46.45 -13.17 -5.77
CA ASN A 46 45.90 -14.35 -5.07
C ASN A 46 46.09 -14.28 -3.56
N VAL A 47 47.19 -13.70 -3.08
CA VAL A 47 47.43 -13.51 -1.65
C VAL A 47 46.53 -12.41 -1.07
N LEU A 48 46.35 -11.29 -1.77
CA LEU A 48 45.55 -10.16 -1.30
C LEU A 48 44.04 -10.41 -1.44
N TYR A 49 43.63 -11.11 -2.49
CA TYR A 49 42.23 -11.37 -2.83
C TYR A 49 41.98 -12.86 -3.03
N PRO A 50 41.97 -13.67 -1.97
CA PRO A 50 41.66 -15.10 -2.10
C PRO A 50 40.23 -15.31 -2.61
N VAL A 51 39.97 -16.49 -3.18
CA VAL A 51 38.62 -16.89 -3.63
C VAL A 51 37.62 -16.71 -2.47
N SER A 52 36.41 -16.28 -2.80
CA SER A 52 35.34 -15.91 -1.86
C SER A 52 35.55 -14.62 -1.06
N THR A 53 36.59 -13.84 -1.35
CA THR A 53 36.74 -12.47 -0.81
C THR A 53 35.77 -11.52 -1.50
N VAL A 54 35.28 -10.52 -0.76
CA VAL A 54 34.46 -9.42 -1.29
C VAL A 54 35.31 -8.15 -1.44
N HIS A 55 35.15 -7.45 -2.56
CA HIS A 55 35.78 -6.16 -2.82
C HIS A 55 34.74 -5.12 -3.27
N TRP A 56 34.99 -3.85 -2.94
CA TRP A 56 34.04 -2.75 -3.14
C TRP A 56 34.66 -1.63 -3.98
N PHE A 57 33.91 -1.14 -4.97
CA PHE A 57 34.28 0.02 -5.76
C PHE A 57 33.32 1.18 -5.50
N ALA A 58 33.86 2.41 -5.47
CA ALA A 58 33.07 3.64 -5.40
C ALA A 58 32.44 4.03 -6.75
N ASP A 59 32.90 3.42 -7.83
CA ASP A 59 32.39 3.59 -9.19
C ASP A 59 31.87 2.25 -9.75
N ASN A 60 31.62 2.18 -11.05
CA ASN A 60 31.17 0.94 -11.70
C ASN A 60 32.34 0.07 -12.23
N SER A 61 33.52 0.15 -11.63
CA SER A 61 34.67 -0.66 -12.03
C SER A 61 34.36 -2.16 -11.96
N ASN A 62 34.88 -2.89 -12.96
CA ASN A 62 34.75 -4.34 -13.06
C ASN A 62 36.12 -4.99 -12.75
N PRO A 63 36.26 -5.71 -11.62
CA PRO A 63 37.52 -6.32 -11.21
C PRO A 63 38.03 -7.38 -12.20
N ASN A 64 37.16 -7.97 -13.02
CA ASN A 64 37.58 -8.87 -14.10
C ASN A 64 38.49 -8.17 -15.15
N ASN A 65 38.37 -6.84 -15.28
CA ASN A 65 39.22 -6.04 -16.17
C ASN A 65 40.49 -5.54 -15.46
N ILE A 66 40.46 -5.44 -14.12
CA ILE A 66 41.56 -4.90 -13.30
C ILE A 66 42.57 -6.00 -12.96
N TRP A 67 42.09 -7.21 -12.70
CA TRP A 67 42.91 -8.37 -12.35
C TRP A 67 42.67 -9.52 -13.34
N PRO A 68 43.28 -9.47 -14.54
CA PRO A 68 43.21 -10.55 -15.51
C PRO A 68 43.61 -11.90 -14.91
N GLY A 69 42.92 -12.96 -15.33
CA GLY A 69 43.13 -14.31 -14.80
C GLY A 69 42.38 -14.61 -13.49
N THR A 70 41.60 -13.66 -12.98
CA THR A 70 40.64 -13.89 -11.89
C THR A 70 39.20 -13.75 -12.39
N VAL A 71 38.25 -14.37 -11.69
CA VAL A 71 36.82 -14.28 -12.02
C VAL A 71 36.07 -13.73 -10.81
N TRP A 72 35.27 -12.70 -11.05
CA TRP A 72 34.48 -12.00 -10.04
C TRP A 72 33.02 -11.92 -10.45
N ALA A 73 32.14 -12.16 -9.50
CA ALA A 73 30.69 -12.00 -9.66
C ALA A 73 30.18 -10.85 -8.80
N ARG A 74 29.08 -10.21 -9.22
CA ARG A 74 28.42 -9.17 -8.41
C ARG A 74 27.89 -9.81 -7.13
N VAL A 75 28.11 -9.14 -5.99
CA VAL A 75 27.42 -9.54 -4.76
C VAL A 75 25.91 -9.40 -4.99
N PRO A 76 25.10 -10.45 -4.75
CA PRO A 76 23.68 -10.40 -4.99
C PRO A 76 22.98 -9.43 -4.03
N GLY A 77 21.83 -8.91 -4.45
CA GLY A 77 21.02 -8.02 -3.61
C GLY A 77 21.16 -6.53 -3.94
N SER A 78 20.97 -6.15 -5.20
CA SER A 78 20.95 -4.73 -5.62
C SER A 78 20.04 -3.89 -4.69
N GLY A 79 20.56 -2.74 -4.27
CA GLY A 79 19.85 -1.80 -3.40
C GLY A 79 19.78 -2.18 -1.92
N ARG A 80 20.35 -3.32 -1.50
CA ARG A 80 20.28 -3.79 -0.10
C ARG A 80 21.51 -3.38 0.71
N SER A 81 21.31 -3.25 2.02
CA SER A 81 22.39 -3.15 3.00
C SER A 81 22.97 -4.52 3.35
N ILE A 82 24.27 -4.56 3.66
CA ILE A 82 24.94 -5.80 4.06
C ILE A 82 24.78 -6.03 5.55
N ARG A 83 24.54 -7.30 5.92
CA ARG A 83 24.47 -7.78 7.29
C ARG A 83 25.52 -8.87 7.48
N LEU A 84 25.93 -9.07 8.73
CA LEU A 84 26.82 -10.17 9.09
C LEU A 84 26.02 -11.47 9.05
N ALA A 85 26.61 -12.49 8.44
CA ALA A 85 26.12 -13.86 8.52
C ALA A 85 26.20 -14.38 9.98
N ASN A 86 25.38 -15.37 10.30
CA ASN A 86 25.47 -16.08 11.55
C ASN A 86 26.80 -16.85 11.66
N GLU A 87 27.17 -17.26 12.89
CA GLU A 87 28.45 -17.92 13.17
C GLU A 87 28.67 -19.22 12.38
N SER A 88 27.59 -19.96 12.07
CA SER A 88 27.68 -21.20 11.28
C SER A 88 27.92 -20.95 9.79
N GLY A 89 27.73 -19.72 9.31
CA GLY A 89 27.83 -19.36 7.90
C GLY A 89 26.70 -19.90 7.01
N SER A 90 25.67 -20.52 7.60
CA SER A 90 24.55 -21.12 6.86
C SER A 90 23.67 -20.10 6.10
N ASP A 91 23.75 -18.83 6.48
CA ASP A 91 23.02 -17.72 5.87
C ASP A 91 23.92 -16.78 5.04
N VAL A 92 25.16 -17.18 4.75
CA VAL A 92 26.05 -16.44 3.84
C VAL A 92 25.36 -16.27 2.47
N LEU A 93 25.35 -15.03 1.97
CA LEU A 93 24.69 -14.60 0.73
C LEU A 93 23.15 -14.75 0.70
N GLN A 94 22.50 -15.15 1.79
CA GLN A 94 21.05 -15.09 1.88
C GLN A 94 20.56 -13.64 1.91
N GLN A 95 19.42 -13.40 1.28
CA GLN A 95 18.83 -12.07 1.16
C GLN A 95 17.58 -11.96 2.02
N SER A 96 17.38 -10.80 2.65
CA SER A 96 16.21 -10.51 3.48
C SER A 96 15.80 -9.05 3.38
N GLY A 97 14.59 -8.75 3.88
CA GLY A 97 14.04 -7.39 3.94
C GLY A 97 13.26 -6.95 2.70
N SER A 98 12.58 -5.81 2.85
CA SER A 98 11.83 -5.11 1.80
C SER A 98 11.97 -3.61 2.06
N ASP A 99 12.08 -2.83 0.98
CA ASP A 99 12.13 -1.37 1.04
C ASP A 99 10.74 -0.73 1.23
N SER A 100 9.67 -1.50 1.10
CA SER A 100 8.30 -1.05 1.31
C SER A 100 7.50 -2.02 2.18
N VAL A 101 6.60 -1.45 2.99
CA VAL A 101 5.68 -2.20 3.85
C VAL A 101 4.26 -1.68 3.61
N ALA A 102 3.31 -2.60 3.43
CA ALA A 102 1.88 -2.31 3.49
C ALA A 102 1.37 -2.70 4.88
N LEU A 103 0.72 -1.77 5.57
CA LEU A 103 0.07 -2.08 6.85
C LEU A 103 -1.14 -2.98 6.61
N LYS A 104 -1.22 -4.06 7.37
CA LYS A 104 -2.38 -4.94 7.44
C LYS A 104 -3.09 -4.77 8.77
N LEU A 105 -4.33 -5.26 8.86
CA LEU A 105 -5.14 -5.17 10.07
C LEU A 105 -4.40 -5.79 11.28
N GLU A 106 -3.71 -6.91 11.09
CA GLU A 106 -2.91 -7.56 12.15
C GLU A 106 -1.71 -6.74 12.64
N ASN A 107 -1.29 -5.70 11.90
CA ASN A 107 -0.23 -4.78 12.32
C ASN A 107 -0.76 -3.61 13.14
N THR A 108 -2.09 -3.44 13.23
CA THR A 108 -2.70 -2.34 13.98
C THR A 108 -2.97 -2.75 15.42
N PRO A 109 -2.61 -1.91 16.42
CA PRO A 109 -3.02 -2.15 17.80
C PRO A 109 -4.54 -2.21 17.92
N SER A 110 -5.04 -3.01 18.86
CA SER A 110 -6.46 -3.08 19.18
C SER A 110 -6.96 -1.68 19.56
N HIS A 111 -7.99 -1.22 18.87
CA HIS A 111 -8.64 0.06 19.10
C HIS A 111 -10.13 -0.07 18.81
N ASN A 112 -10.94 0.83 19.39
CA ASN A 112 -12.38 0.86 19.18
C ASN A 112 -12.84 2.31 19.03
N HIS A 113 -13.81 2.52 18.15
CA HIS A 113 -14.51 3.79 17.98
C HIS A 113 -15.99 3.55 18.22
N SER A 114 -16.58 4.27 19.17
CA SER A 114 -18.03 4.32 19.34
C SER A 114 -18.49 5.77 19.22
N PHE A 115 -19.56 5.97 18.45
CA PHE A 115 -20.31 7.21 18.43
C PHE A 115 -21.78 6.87 18.67
N SER A 116 -22.33 7.46 19.72
CA SER A 116 -23.75 7.45 19.97
C SER A 116 -24.18 8.78 20.56
N GLY A 117 -25.40 9.20 20.24
CA GLY A 117 -25.98 10.43 20.73
C GLY A 117 -27.49 10.32 20.82
N ASN A 118 -28.07 11.09 21.74
CA ASN A 118 -29.51 11.26 21.82
C ASN A 118 -29.85 12.70 21.48
N THR A 119 -30.93 12.91 20.71
CA THR A 119 -31.53 14.24 20.63
C THR A 119 -32.11 14.63 21.98
N THR A 120 -32.20 15.92 22.28
CA THR A 120 -32.98 16.39 23.42
C THR A 120 -34.45 15.99 23.23
N SER A 121 -35.12 15.63 24.32
CA SER A 121 -36.55 15.33 24.28
C SER A 121 -37.32 16.58 23.87
N PHE A 122 -38.21 16.44 22.89
CA PHE A 122 -39.06 17.52 22.43
C PHE A 122 -40.51 17.05 22.35
N ASP A 123 -41.40 17.85 22.93
CA ASP A 123 -42.84 17.63 22.92
C ASP A 123 -43.47 18.52 21.85
N TYR A 124 -44.08 17.90 20.84
CA TYR A 124 -44.75 18.63 19.77
C TYR A 124 -46.14 19.12 20.18
N GLY A 125 -46.65 18.65 21.33
CA GLY A 125 -47.99 18.91 21.82
C GLY A 125 -49.06 18.36 20.88
N THR A 126 -50.19 19.04 20.86
CA THR A 126 -51.32 18.66 19.99
C THR A 126 -51.22 19.36 18.64
N LYS A 127 -51.21 18.59 17.54
CA LYS A 127 -51.23 19.10 16.16
C LYS A 127 -52.58 18.84 15.51
N THR A 128 -53.02 19.76 14.65
CA THR A 128 -54.29 19.67 13.94
C THR A 128 -54.04 19.26 12.49
N THR A 129 -54.81 18.30 11.96
CA THR A 129 -54.72 17.88 10.55
C THR A 129 -55.24 18.98 9.62
N ASN A 130 -54.93 18.88 8.32
CA ASN A 130 -55.61 19.72 7.33
C ASN A 130 -57.12 19.43 7.35
N GLN A 131 -57.91 20.44 7.02
CA GLN A 131 -59.36 20.29 6.87
C GLN A 131 -59.68 19.62 5.54
N GLY A 132 -60.59 18.66 5.55
CA GLY A 132 -61.06 17.97 4.35
C GLY A 132 -62.28 17.12 4.62
N GLY A 133 -62.64 16.29 3.63
CA GLY A 133 -63.78 15.37 3.73
C GLY A 133 -65.13 16.00 3.44
N ASP A 134 -65.19 17.30 3.15
CA ASP A 134 -66.39 17.97 2.65
C ASP A 134 -66.77 17.35 1.30
N HIS A 135 -67.96 16.76 1.28
CA HIS A 135 -68.60 16.37 0.05
C HIS A 135 -70.11 16.37 0.26
N THR A 136 -70.85 16.62 -0.81
CA THR A 136 -72.30 16.55 -0.82
C THR A 136 -72.77 15.39 -1.68
N HIS A 137 -73.82 14.71 -1.22
CA HIS A 137 -74.56 13.78 -2.05
C HIS A 137 -75.76 14.50 -2.66
N ARG A 138 -75.92 14.40 -3.98
CA ARG A 138 -77.06 14.97 -4.70
C ARG A 138 -78.10 13.89 -4.93
N LEU A 139 -79.34 14.19 -4.58
CA LEU A 139 -80.48 13.35 -4.90
C LEU A 139 -81.08 13.87 -6.20
N GLN A 140 -81.01 13.04 -7.24
CA GLN A 140 -81.65 13.32 -8.52
C GLN A 140 -83.07 12.76 -8.50
N ARG A 141 -84.05 13.55 -8.94
CA ARG A 141 -85.44 13.11 -9.05
C ARG A 141 -85.54 11.85 -9.92
N ALA A 142 -86.11 10.79 -9.36
CA ALA A 142 -86.69 9.73 -10.18
C ALA A 142 -88.01 10.26 -10.78
N SER A 143 -88.23 10.00 -12.06
CA SER A 143 -89.34 10.52 -12.85
C SER A 143 -90.71 10.41 -12.19
N PHE A 144 -91.58 11.40 -12.45
CA PHE A 144 -92.97 11.44 -12.00
C PHE A 144 -93.75 10.17 -12.39
N ASP A 145 -94.66 9.73 -11.53
CA ASP A 145 -95.87 9.07 -12.01
C ASP A 145 -96.91 10.15 -12.41
N ASN A 146 -97.89 9.77 -13.23
CA ASN A 146 -98.84 10.67 -13.92
C ASN A 146 -99.79 11.47 -13.00
N THR A 147 -99.51 11.54 -11.70
CA THR A 147 -100.32 12.23 -10.68
C THR A 147 -99.64 13.49 -10.13
N GLY A 148 -98.41 13.79 -10.55
CA GLY A 148 -97.72 15.05 -10.25
C GLY A 148 -97.02 15.13 -8.88
N ASP A 149 -97.12 14.11 -8.03
CA ASP A 149 -96.46 14.06 -6.72
C ASP A 149 -95.34 13.00 -6.68
N LEU A 150 -94.10 13.43 -6.48
CA LEU A 150 -92.95 12.54 -6.29
C LEU A 150 -92.65 12.37 -4.80
N THR A 151 -92.86 11.17 -4.26
CA THR A 151 -92.50 10.83 -2.87
C THR A 151 -91.29 9.90 -2.84
N ILE A 152 -90.09 10.42 -2.51
CA ILE A 152 -88.89 9.59 -2.27
C ILE A 152 -88.81 9.28 -0.78
N ARG A 153 -88.96 8.01 -0.39
CA ARG A 153 -88.89 7.56 1.01
C ARG A 153 -87.43 7.27 1.40
N PHE A 154 -86.89 8.02 2.35
CA PHE A 154 -85.63 7.70 3.02
C PHE A 154 -85.91 6.88 4.28
N GLY A 155 -85.15 5.82 4.51
CA GLY A 155 -85.38 4.87 5.61
C GLY A 155 -85.41 5.58 6.96
N GLY A 156 -86.59 5.59 7.60
CA GLY A 156 -86.83 6.21 8.91
C GLY A 156 -88.14 7.00 9.03
N GLY A 157 -89.28 6.39 8.67
CA GLY A 157 -90.61 6.78 9.17
C GLY A 157 -91.23 8.14 8.78
N GLY A 158 -90.49 9.07 8.18
CA GLY A 158 -91.00 10.38 7.77
C GLY A 158 -91.03 10.56 6.24
N ALA A 159 -92.15 11.02 5.70
CA ALA A 159 -92.22 11.49 4.31
C ALA A 159 -91.93 13.01 4.28
N ALA A 160 -90.84 13.39 3.62
CA ALA A 160 -90.52 14.79 3.35
C ALA A 160 -90.74 15.07 1.85
N GLY A 161 -91.64 16.00 1.53
CA GLY A 161 -91.87 16.45 0.16
C GLY A 161 -90.79 17.45 -0.26
N TYR A 162 -90.10 17.18 -1.36
CA TYR A 162 -89.10 18.10 -1.92
C TYR A 162 -89.52 18.58 -3.31
N THR A 163 -89.66 19.89 -3.48
CA THR A 163 -89.95 20.53 -4.77
C THR A 163 -88.65 20.87 -5.52
N GLY A 164 -87.78 19.89 -5.77
CA GLY A 164 -86.44 20.20 -6.31
C GLY A 164 -85.52 19.00 -6.54
N ASN A 165 -84.39 19.22 -7.24
CA ASN A 165 -83.19 18.46 -6.94
C ASN A 165 -82.74 18.90 -5.54
N SER A 166 -82.63 17.96 -4.61
CA SER A 166 -82.25 18.24 -3.23
C SER A 166 -80.83 17.76 -2.95
N VAL A 167 -80.09 18.51 -2.15
CA VAL A 167 -78.75 18.17 -1.70
C VAL A 167 -78.85 17.76 -0.24
N VAL A 168 -78.23 16.64 0.15
CA VAL A 168 -78.04 16.34 1.57
C VAL A 168 -76.99 17.32 2.06
N GLU A 169 -77.36 18.16 3.04
CA GLU A 169 -76.47 19.19 3.55
C GLU A 169 -75.16 18.57 4.05
N ASN A 170 -74.06 19.19 3.63
CA ASN A 170 -72.73 18.78 4.04
C ASN A 170 -72.40 19.41 5.41
N SER A 171 -71.82 18.61 6.29
CA SER A 171 -71.39 19.04 7.63
C SER A 171 -70.07 19.84 7.64
N GLY A 172 -69.56 20.22 6.46
CA GLY A 172 -68.34 20.98 6.27
C GLY A 172 -67.09 20.10 6.27
N SER A 173 -65.98 20.70 5.82
CA SER A 173 -64.66 20.10 6.04
C SER A 173 -64.38 20.09 7.55
N HIS A 174 -63.74 19.03 8.03
CA HIS A 174 -63.29 18.97 9.42
C HIS A 174 -61.83 18.55 9.51
N SER A 175 -61.26 18.79 10.69
CA SER A 175 -59.90 18.42 11.05
C SER A 175 -59.88 17.61 12.33
N HIS A 176 -58.85 16.78 12.50
CA HIS A 176 -58.59 16.03 13.72
C HIS A 176 -57.45 16.65 14.51
N GLN A 177 -57.40 16.37 15.81
CA GLN A 177 -56.28 16.69 16.69
C GLN A 177 -55.51 15.42 17.03
N VAL A 178 -54.18 15.48 16.99
CA VAL A 178 -53.27 14.37 17.29
C VAL A 178 -52.23 14.84 18.29
N GLY A 179 -52.14 14.15 19.43
CA GLY A 179 -51.09 14.38 20.42
C GLY A 179 -49.78 13.72 20.01
N ILE A 180 -48.70 14.50 19.96
CA ILE A 180 -47.35 14.01 19.68
C ILE A 180 -46.47 14.40 20.86
N GLY A 181 -46.47 13.53 21.88
CA GLY A 181 -45.80 13.78 23.15
C GLY A 181 -44.28 13.80 23.05
N ALA A 182 -43.65 14.09 24.19
CA ALA A 182 -42.21 14.13 24.38
C ALA A 182 -41.53 12.83 23.89
N HIS A 183 -40.66 12.95 22.89
CA HIS A 183 -39.82 11.85 22.44
C HIS A 183 -38.43 12.35 22.04
N SER A 184 -37.49 11.41 22.00
CA SER A 184 -36.12 11.61 21.53
C SER A 184 -35.76 10.55 20.52
N HIS A 185 -34.72 10.83 19.74
CA HIS A 185 -34.14 9.90 18.80
C HIS A 185 -32.74 9.51 19.25
N TYR A 186 -32.46 8.21 19.20
CA TYR A 186 -31.12 7.65 19.33
C TYR A 186 -30.46 7.61 17.95
N ILE A 187 -29.20 8.01 17.88
CA ILE A 187 -28.41 8.03 16.65
C ILE A 187 -27.10 7.29 16.90
N GLU A 188 -26.78 6.38 16.00
CA GLU A 188 -25.49 5.67 15.93
C GLU A 188 -25.01 5.57 14.48
N GLY A 189 -23.71 5.35 14.30
CA GLY A 189 -23.13 5.19 12.97
C GLY A 189 -21.63 4.99 13.01
N PHE A 190 -21.06 4.79 11.83
CA PHE A 190 -19.62 4.66 11.61
C PHE A 190 -19.04 5.98 11.09
N THR A 191 -17.77 6.24 11.40
CA THR A 191 -16.99 7.30 10.76
C THR A 191 -16.54 6.88 9.36
N ALA A 192 -15.97 7.81 8.60
CA ALA A 192 -15.37 7.51 7.31
C ALA A 192 -14.22 6.48 7.43
N LEU A 193 -13.95 5.77 6.34
CA LEU A 193 -12.77 4.92 6.22
C LEU A 193 -11.51 5.79 6.14
N PHE A 194 -10.49 5.44 6.91
CA PHE A 194 -9.18 6.12 6.89
C PHE A 194 -8.09 5.15 6.42
N GLY A 195 -7.12 5.68 5.66
CA GLY A 195 -6.06 4.91 5.01
C GLY A 195 -6.48 4.36 3.64
N ASN A 196 -5.55 4.35 2.69
CA ASN A 196 -5.76 3.82 1.33
C ASN A 196 -5.05 2.47 1.11
N GLY A 197 -4.40 1.93 2.14
CA GLY A 197 -3.66 0.67 2.06
C GLY A 197 -2.38 0.75 1.22
N GLU A 198 -1.97 1.94 0.79
CA GLU A 198 -0.78 2.09 -0.04
C GLU A 198 0.49 1.77 0.77
N PRO A 199 1.44 1.02 0.18
CA PRO A 199 2.72 0.77 0.81
C PRO A 199 3.46 2.08 1.07
N PHE A 200 4.15 2.15 2.20
CA PHE A 200 5.08 3.23 2.49
C PHE A 200 6.52 2.72 2.47
N SER A 201 7.45 3.61 2.12
CA SER A 201 8.87 3.29 2.08
C SER A 201 9.43 3.18 3.50
N VAL A 202 10.18 2.12 3.73
CA VAL A 202 11.04 1.92 4.91
C VAL A 202 12.52 1.94 4.52
N ALA A 203 12.84 2.31 3.27
CA ALA A 203 14.20 2.38 2.78
C ALA A 203 14.98 3.47 3.53
N ASN A 204 16.17 3.10 4.02
CA ASN A 204 17.07 4.04 4.67
C ASN A 204 17.89 4.82 3.61
N ALA A 205 18.27 6.06 3.94
CA ALA A 205 19.22 6.82 3.13
C ALA A 205 20.58 6.10 3.11
N SER A 206 21.11 5.82 1.92
CA SER A 206 22.33 5.01 1.78
C SER A 206 23.20 5.46 0.60
N ILE A 207 24.50 5.23 0.73
CA ILE A 207 25.47 5.31 -0.38
C ILE A 207 25.63 3.90 -0.94
N LYS A 208 25.49 3.75 -2.26
CA LYS A 208 25.60 2.47 -2.95
C LYS A 208 26.98 2.34 -3.56
N LEU A 209 27.69 1.28 -3.19
CA LEU A 209 28.98 0.91 -3.74
C LEU A 209 28.83 -0.36 -4.59
N ALA A 210 29.70 -0.50 -5.58
CA ALA A 210 29.77 -1.65 -6.46
C ALA A 210 30.52 -2.81 -5.78
N ALA A 211 29.79 -3.74 -5.18
CA ALA A 211 30.37 -4.95 -4.57
C ALA A 211 30.56 -6.10 -5.57
N TRP A 212 31.66 -6.82 -5.41
CA TRP A 212 31.99 -8.04 -6.14
C TRP A 212 32.56 -9.09 -5.18
N HIS A 213 32.33 -10.37 -5.43
CA HIS A 213 33.03 -11.46 -4.76
C HIS A 213 33.82 -12.30 -5.76
N ARG A 214 35.00 -12.74 -5.37
CA ARG A 214 35.86 -13.58 -6.22
C ARG A 214 35.33 -15.00 -6.27
N VAL A 215 35.25 -15.57 -7.47
CA VAL A 215 34.73 -16.92 -7.75
C VAL A 215 35.88 -17.87 -8.10
N SER A 216 36.89 -17.41 -8.83
CA SER A 216 38.13 -18.15 -9.09
C SER A 216 39.33 -17.21 -9.29
#